data_AF-A0A7R9VR25-F1
#
_entry.id   AF-A0A7R9VR25-F1
#
_cell.length_a   1.000
_cell.length_b   1.000
_cell.length_c   1.000
_cell.angle_alpha   90.00
_cell.angle_beta   90.00
_cell.angle_gamma   90.00
#
_symmetry.space_group_name_H-M   'P 1'
#
loop_
_entity.id
_entity.type
_entity.pdbx_description
1 polymer ?
#
loop_
_entity_poly.entity_id
_entity_poly.type
_entity_poly.pdbx_seq_one_letter_code
_entity_poly.pdbx_strand_id
1 'polypeptide(L)'
;DYAVFKILSFLVQPGDLVLGDIADAWKKMTLAAKAKGIKKVIIDISNNGGGFVLSGEKLTAAMFPNMEYKWFENRYDTVYNKPMQLWANEVEDALDDLISRL
;
A
#
# COMPACT_ATOMS: atom_id res chain seq x y z
N ASP A 1 -4.47 -21.50 -15.96
CA ASP A 1 -3.24 -21.04 -15.31
C ASP A 1 -3.38 -19.64 -14.74
N TYR A 2 -2.64 -19.36 -13.67
CA TYR A 2 -2.55 -18.06 -13.01
C TYR A 2 -1.11 -17.84 -12.53
N ALA A 3 -0.73 -16.57 -12.36
CA ALA A 3 0.49 -16.17 -11.68
C ALA A 3 0.12 -15.70 -10.26
N VAL A 4 1.01 -15.91 -9.29
CA VAL A 4 0.86 -15.40 -7.93
C VAL A 4 1.91 -14.33 -7.69
N PHE A 5 1.47 -13.16 -7.24
CA PHE A 5 2.35 -12.09 -6.80
C PHE A 5 2.20 -11.92 -5.29
N LYS A 6 3.19 -12.45 -4.55
CA LYS A 6 3.22 -12.40 -3.09
C LYS A 6 3.85 -11.10 -2.62
N ILE A 7 3.17 -10.38 -1.73
CA ILE A 7 3.67 -9.15 -1.13
C ILE A 7 3.78 -9.36 0.38
N LEU A 8 5.00 -9.49 0.89
CA LEU A 8 5.26 -9.77 2.31
C LEU A 8 5.15 -8.53 3.19
N SER A 9 5.52 -7.36 2.67
CA SER A 9 5.45 -6.09 3.39
C SER A 9 5.59 -4.92 2.41
N PHE A 10 5.17 -3.73 2.84
CA PHE A 10 5.46 -2.45 2.20
C PHE A 10 6.58 -1.66 2.92
N LEU A 11 7.29 -2.28 3.87
CA LEU A 11 8.42 -1.70 4.62
C LEU A 11 9.69 -1.64 3.76
N VAL A 12 9.73 -0.77 2.76
CA VAL A 12 10.95 -0.44 2.00
C VAL A 12 11.58 0.82 2.61
N GLN A 13 12.76 0.73 3.23
CA GLN A 13 13.33 1.83 4.02
C GLN A 13 13.56 3.10 3.16
N PRO A 14 13.30 4.31 3.70
CA PRO A 14 13.62 5.56 3.02
C PRO A 14 15.16 5.70 2.96
N GLY A 15 15.73 5.62 1.77
CA GLY A 15 17.19 5.68 1.56
C GLY A 15 17.72 4.50 0.74
N ASP A 16 17.01 3.37 0.74
CA ASP A 16 17.14 2.42 -0.35
C ASP A 16 16.55 3.11 -1.60
N LEU A 17 17.32 3.21 -2.68
CA LEU A 17 16.93 3.76 -4.00
C LEU A 17 15.81 2.95 -4.70
N VAL A 18 14.96 2.31 -3.91
CA VAL A 18 14.06 1.18 -4.16
C VAL A 18 12.60 1.65 -4.05
N LEU A 19 12.38 2.96 -4.10
CA LEU A 19 11.06 3.58 -4.33
C LEU A 19 10.48 3.27 -5.73
N GLY A 20 11.20 2.48 -6.55
CA GLY A 20 10.74 1.85 -7.80
C GLY A 20 10.43 0.35 -7.69
N ASP A 21 10.68 -0.33 -6.57
CA ASP A 21 10.84 -1.80 -6.60
C ASP A 21 9.53 -2.58 -6.64
N ILE A 22 8.48 -2.18 -5.92
CA ILE A 22 7.24 -2.95 -5.96
C ILE A 22 6.47 -2.78 -7.28
N ALA A 23 6.52 -1.58 -7.88
CA ALA A 23 5.95 -1.31 -9.19
C ALA A 23 6.77 -1.98 -10.31
N ASP A 24 8.11 -1.99 -10.19
CA ASP A 24 8.98 -2.72 -11.13
C ASP A 24 8.85 -4.23 -10.98
N ALA A 25 8.69 -4.75 -9.76
CA ALA A 25 8.41 -6.16 -9.50
C ALA A 25 7.07 -6.56 -10.12
N TRP A 26 6.03 -5.72 -9.97
CA TRP A 26 4.76 -5.88 -10.67
C TRP A 26 4.93 -5.93 -12.19
N LYS A 27 5.68 -4.98 -12.77
CA LYS A 27 5.98 -4.95 -14.21
C LYS A 27 6.72 -6.22 -14.67
N LYS A 28 7.77 -6.63 -13.97
CA LYS A 28 8.56 -7.84 -14.29
C LYS A 28 7.68 -9.09 -14.22
N MET A 29 6.87 -9.22 -13.18
CA MET A 29 5.95 -10.35 -12.99
C MET A 29 4.89 -10.39 -14.09
N THR A 30 4.24 -9.27 -14.40
CA THR A 30 3.20 -9.21 -15.45
C THR A 30 3.77 -9.51 -16.84
N LEU A 31 4.98 -9.02 -17.15
CA LEU A 31 5.67 -9.37 -18.39
C LEU A 31 6.02 -10.86 -18.46
N ALA A 32 6.51 -11.45 -17.37
CA ALA A 32 6.81 -12.88 -17.30
C ALA A 32 5.55 -13.74 -17.43
N ALA A 33 4.44 -13.33 -16.79
CA ALA A 33 3.14 -13.99 -16.93
C ALA A 33 2.63 -13.93 -18.38
N LYS A 34 2.72 -12.74 -19.01
CA LYS A 34 2.35 -12.54 -20.41
C LYS A 34 3.17 -13.43 -21.36
N ALA A 35 4.48 -13.51 -21.16
CA ALA A 35 5.36 -14.37 -21.96
C ALA A 35 4.98 -15.86 -21.88
N LYS A 36 4.34 -16.28 -20.79
CA LYS A 36 3.82 -17.64 -20.58
C LYS A 36 2.35 -17.81 -21.00
N GLY A 37 1.72 -16.80 -21.61
CA GLY A 37 0.30 -16.83 -21.97
C GLY A 37 -0.67 -16.77 -20.78
N ILE A 38 -0.18 -16.44 -19.58
CA ILE A 38 -1.00 -16.32 -18.37
C ILE A 38 -1.75 -14.99 -18.39
N LYS A 39 -3.08 -15.05 -18.19
CA LYS A 39 -3.98 -13.88 -18.19
C LYS A 39 -4.57 -13.53 -16.82
N LYS A 40 -4.29 -14.35 -15.81
CA LYS A 40 -4.85 -14.22 -14.46
C LYS A 40 -3.72 -14.05 -13.47
N VAL A 41 -3.85 -13.07 -12.57
CA VAL A 41 -2.90 -12.83 -11.50
C VAL A 41 -3.66 -12.84 -10.17
N ILE A 42 -3.11 -13.55 -9.18
CA ILE A 42 -3.55 -13.49 -7.79
C ILE A 42 -2.54 -12.62 -7.04
N ILE A 43 -3.04 -11.54 -6.42
CA ILE A 43 -2.26 -10.77 -5.46
C ILE A 43 -2.45 -11.41 -4.10
N ASP A 44 -1.36 -11.91 -3.50
CA ASP A 44 -1.39 -12.48 -2.16
C ASP A 44 -0.74 -11.51 -1.16
N ILE A 45 -1.57 -10.89 -0.33
CA ILE A 45 -1.19 -10.01 0.78
C ILE A 45 -1.37 -10.67 2.16
N SER A 46 -1.57 -11.99 2.23
CA SER A 46 -1.67 -12.68 3.51
C SER A 46 -0.37 -12.54 4.32
N ASN A 47 -0.50 -12.31 5.62
CA ASN A 47 0.61 -12.01 6.55
C ASN A 47 1.39 -10.73 6.21
N ASN A 48 0.81 -9.79 5.45
CA ASN A 48 1.38 -8.47 5.22
C ASN A 48 0.92 -7.50 6.31
N GLY A 49 1.85 -7.09 7.18
CA GLY A 49 1.58 -6.13 8.27
C GLY A 49 1.53 -4.65 7.84
N GLY A 50 1.56 -4.37 6.54
CA GLY A 50 1.63 -3.02 6.00
C GLY A 50 3.07 -2.53 5.78
N GLY A 51 3.26 -1.22 5.94
CA GLY A 51 4.53 -0.52 5.74
C GLY A 51 4.30 0.89 5.20
N PHE A 52 5.13 1.33 4.25
CA PHE A 52 4.99 2.67 3.67
C PHE A 52 3.77 2.75 2.73
N VAL A 53 2.82 3.63 3.06
CA VAL A 53 1.59 3.86 2.28
C VAL A 53 1.92 4.19 0.81
N LEU A 54 2.93 5.02 0.58
CA LEU A 54 3.39 5.38 -0.77
C LEU A 54 3.78 4.17 -1.63
N SER A 55 4.28 3.09 -1.04
CA SER A 55 4.59 1.85 -1.77
C SER A 55 3.33 1.14 -2.24
N GLY A 56 2.27 1.14 -1.41
CA GLY A 56 0.95 0.63 -1.78
C GLY A 56 0.29 1.47 -2.87
N GLU A 57 0.35 2.79 -2.75
CA GLU A 57 -0.16 3.72 -3.78
C GLU A 57 0.52 3.49 -5.13
N LYS A 58 1.86 3.39 -5.15
CA LYS A 58 2.62 3.13 -6.38
C LYS A 58 2.30 1.80 -7.03
N LEU A 59 2.17 0.73 -6.25
CA LEU A 59 1.76 -0.56 -6.78
C LEU A 59 0.37 -0.46 -7.42
N THR A 60 -0.57 0.17 -6.72
CA THR A 60 -1.96 0.28 -7.18
C THR A 60 -2.05 1.13 -8.46
N ALA A 61 -1.31 2.23 -8.55
CA ALA A 61 -1.19 3.04 -9.77
C ALA A 61 -0.60 2.22 -10.94
N ALA A 62 0.38 1.35 -10.69
CA ALA A 62 0.96 0.47 -11.71
C ALA A 62 -0.01 -0.65 -12.16
N MET A 63 -0.93 -1.08 -11.29
CA MET A 63 -1.99 -2.04 -11.62
C MET A 63 -3.12 -1.39 -12.44
N PHE A 64 -3.42 -0.12 -12.18
CA PHE A 64 -4.52 0.62 -12.79
C PHE A 64 -4.04 1.96 -13.39
N PRO A 65 -3.20 1.94 -14.44
CA PRO A 65 -2.53 3.13 -14.96
C PRO A 65 -3.47 4.20 -15.56
N ASN A 66 -4.71 3.82 -15.88
CA ASN A 66 -5.72 4.73 -16.44
C ASN A 66 -6.71 5.23 -15.38
N MET A 67 -6.53 4.86 -14.11
CA MET A 67 -7.41 5.29 -13.03
C MET A 67 -7.05 6.71 -12.60
N GLU A 68 -8.05 7.58 -12.47
CA GLU A 68 -7.84 8.95 -12.00
C GLU A 68 -7.27 8.96 -10.58
N TYR A 69 -6.35 9.89 -10.31
CA TYR A 69 -5.63 9.95 -9.04
C TYR A 69 -6.54 10.10 -7.81
N LYS A 70 -7.71 10.76 -7.97
CA LYS A 70 -8.73 10.90 -6.92
C LYS A 70 -9.19 9.58 -6.27
N TRP A 71 -9.04 8.46 -6.98
CA TRP A 71 -9.38 7.14 -6.46
C TRP A 71 -8.28 6.53 -5.58
N PHE A 72 -7.09 7.12 -5.57
CA PHE A 72 -5.96 6.76 -4.71
C PHE A 72 -5.79 7.72 -3.52
N GLU A 73 -6.53 8.84 -3.49
CA GLU A 73 -6.42 9.88 -2.46
C GLU A 73 -7.19 9.56 -1.16
N ASN A 74 -7.91 8.45 -1.10
CA ASN A 74 -8.73 8.14 0.06
C ASN A 74 -7.85 7.69 1.24
N ARG A 75 -7.49 8.64 2.11
CA ARG A 75 -6.57 8.41 3.23
C ARG A 75 -7.09 7.42 4.26
N TYR A 76 -8.41 7.29 4.43
CA TYR A 76 -9.00 6.39 5.42
C TYR A 76 -10.45 6.01 5.07
N ASP A 77 -10.66 4.88 4.40
CA ASP A 77 -11.92 4.12 4.53
C ASP A 77 -11.92 3.28 5.83
N THR A 78 -11.17 3.70 6.85
CA THR A 78 -11.46 3.23 8.20
C THR A 78 -12.79 3.88 8.58
N VAL A 79 -13.87 3.13 8.42
CA VAL A 79 -15.14 3.46 9.07
C VAL A 79 -14.82 3.46 10.55
N TYR A 80 -14.45 4.62 11.09
CA TYR A 80 -14.19 4.77 12.50
C TYR A 80 -15.50 4.46 13.20
N ASN A 81 -15.59 3.28 13.81
CA ASN A 81 -16.65 3.04 14.76
C ASN A 81 -16.48 4.04 15.92
N LYS A 82 -17.58 4.34 16.62
CA LYS A 82 -17.59 5.35 17.68
C LYS A 82 -16.43 5.21 18.69
N PRO A 83 -16.04 4.00 19.13
CA PRO A 83 -14.84 3.81 19.96
C PRO A 83 -13.53 4.28 19.32
N MET A 84 -13.29 4.00 18.05
CA MET A 84 -12.07 4.44 17.36
C MET A 84 -12.05 5.96 17.15
N GLN A 85 -13.21 6.59 16.94
CA GLN A 85 -13.30 8.07 16.89
C GLN A 85 -12.94 8.70 18.24
N LEU A 86 -13.46 8.13 19.33
CA LEU A 86 -13.14 8.60 20.68
C LEU A 86 -11.66 8.43 21.00
N TRP A 87 -11.09 7.26 20.68
CA TRP A 87 -9.67 7.02 20.86
C TRP A 87 -8.81 7.98 20.01
N ALA A 88 -9.14 8.18 18.73
CA ALA A 88 -8.39 9.11 17.87
C ALA A 88 -8.41 10.53 18.44
N ASN A 89 -9.60 11.05 18.78
CA ASN A 89 -9.71 12.41 19.32
C ASN A 89 -8.97 12.58 20.66
N GLU A 90 -9.10 11.61 21.58
CA GLU A 90 -8.45 11.72 22.89
C GLU A 90 -6.92 11.54 22.83
N VAL A 91 -6.45 10.66 21.94
CA VAL A 91 -5.02 10.32 21.84
C VAL A 91 -4.27 11.28 20.94
N GLU A 92 -4.88 11.78 19.87
CA GLU A 92 -4.27 12.80 18.99
C GLU A 92 -4.07 14.12 19.75
N ASP A 93 -5.08 14.59 20.50
CA ASP A 93 -4.94 15.77 21.36
C ASP A 93 -3.85 15.58 22.44
N ALA A 94 -3.78 14.39 23.05
CA ALA A 94 -2.76 14.09 24.06
C ALA A 94 -1.35 13.97 23.46
N LEU A 95 -1.22 13.47 22.23
CA LEU A 95 0.04 13.41 21.50
C LEU A 95 0.52 14.80 21.09
N ASP A 96 -0.38 15.66 20.60
CA ASP A 96 -0.07 17.03 20.21
C ASP A 96 0.36 17.87 21.43
N ASP A 97 -0.32 17.73 22.57
CA ASP A 97 0.09 18.35 23.83
C ASP A 97 1.48 17.85 24.29
N LEU A 98 1.75 16.55 24.21
CA LEU A 98 3.06 15.99 24.56
C LEU A 98 4.18 16.51 23.64
N ILE A 99 3.94 16.54 22.32
CA ILE A 99 4.89 17.05 21.33
C ILE A 99 5.15 18.55 21.52
N SER A 100 4.12 19.34 21.86
CA SER A 100 4.26 20.78 22.10
C SER A 100 5.10 21.13 23.34
N ARG A 101 5.35 20.15 24.21
CA ARG A 101 6.15 20.27 25.45
C ARG A 101 7.59 19.80 25.29
N LEU A 102 7.96 19.27 24.12
CA LEU A 102 9.32 18.84 23.75
C LEU A 102 10.01 19.93 22.92
#